data_AF-A0A658NN78-F1
#
_entry.id   AF-A0A658NN78-F1
#
_cell.length_a   1.000
_cell.length_b   1.000
_cell.length_c   1.000
_cell.angle_alpha   90.00
_cell.angle_beta   90.00
_cell.angle_gamma   90.00
#
_symmetry.space_group_name_H-M   'P 1'
#
loop_
_entity.id
_entity.type
_entity.pdbx_description
1 polymer ?
#
loop_
_entity_poly.entity_id
_entity_poly.type
_entity_poly.pdbx_seq_one_letter_code
_entity_poly.pdbx_strand_id
1 'polypeptide(L)'
;LMEELKKINRVLGKKLEGAPHRTVLVLDATTGQNALSQVKRFSQASPVDEVVLTKLDGTAKGGIVFAIAQELKLPVKYVGVGEK
;
A
#
# COMPACT_ATOMS: atom_id res chain seq x y z
N LEU A 1 15.68 -1.94 -2.88
CA LEU A 1 14.28 -1.50 -2.65
C LEU A 1 14.06 -0.78 -1.30
N MET A 2 13.97 -1.46 -0.14
CA MET A 2 13.58 -0.77 1.13
C MET A 2 14.50 0.39 1.50
N GLU A 3 15.81 0.21 1.40
CA GLU A 3 16.79 1.27 1.66
C GLU A 3 16.71 2.42 0.63
N GLU A 4 16.27 2.12 -0.59
CA GLU A 4 16.04 3.15 -1.61
C GLU A 4 14.80 3.99 -1.28
N LEU A 5 13.72 3.36 -0.82
CA LEU A 5 12.52 4.08 -0.36
C LEU A 5 12.83 4.99 0.83
N LYS A 6 13.58 4.49 1.82
CA LYS A 6 14.07 5.30 2.94
C LYS A 6 14.90 6.49 2.46
N LYS A 7 15.80 6.26 1.49
CA LYS A 7 16.62 7.33 0.88
C LYS A 7 15.74 8.36 0.19
N ILE A 8 14.74 7.95 -0.58
CA ILE A 8 13.80 8.84 -1.28
C ILE A 8 13.06 9.71 -0.26
N ASN A 9 12.46 9.11 0.78
CA ASN A 9 11.77 9.85 1.83
C ASN A 9 12.66 10.89 2.51
N ARG A 10 13.91 10.53 2.82
CA ARG A 10 14.88 11.46 3.41
C ARG A 10 15.24 12.60 2.47
N VAL A 11 15.33 12.36 1.16
CA VAL A 11 15.63 13.41 0.17
C VAL A 11 14.43 14.33 0.00
N LEU A 12 13.22 13.80 -0.06
CA LEU A 12 11.98 14.58 -0.17
C LEU A 12 11.79 15.50 1.04
N GLY A 13 11.91 14.99 2.25
CA GLY A 13 11.76 15.79 3.48
C GLY A 13 12.83 16.89 3.64
N LYS A 14 13.98 16.77 2.98
CA LYS A 14 15.00 17.85 2.90
C LYS A 14 14.64 18.94 1.90
N LYS A 15 13.86 18.61 0.88
CA LYS A 15 13.50 19.53 -0.21
C LYS A 15 12.21 20.29 0.06
N LEU A 16 11.28 19.68 0.79
CA LEU A 16 10.03 20.28 1.19
C LEU A 16 9.59 19.71 2.54
N GLU A 17 9.33 20.59 3.50
CA GLU A 17 8.77 20.21 4.79
C GLU A 17 7.40 19.54 4.57
N GLY A 18 7.17 18.40 5.25
CA GLY A 18 5.95 17.61 5.08
C GLY A 18 5.95 16.67 3.86
N ALA A 19 7.00 16.63 3.04
CA ALA A 19 7.10 15.68 1.94
C ALA A 19 7.67 14.30 2.38
N PRO A 20 7.16 13.17 1.82
CA PRO A 20 6.01 13.09 0.92
C PRO A 20 4.69 13.38 1.67
N HIS A 21 3.81 14.20 1.08
CA HIS A 21 2.52 14.55 1.68
C HIS A 21 1.55 13.37 1.75
N ARG A 22 1.78 12.36 0.91
CA ARG A 22 0.95 11.16 0.81
C ARG A 22 1.75 10.04 0.17
N THR A 23 1.74 8.88 0.81
CA THR A 23 2.34 7.64 0.32
C THR A 23 1.25 6.60 0.16
N VAL A 24 1.09 6.13 -1.08
CA VAL A 24 0.05 5.17 -1.45
C VAL A 24 0.70 3.83 -1.80
N LEU A 25 0.28 2.76 -1.13
CA LEU A 25 0.74 1.42 -1.42
C LEU A 25 -0.27 0.70 -2.33
N VAL A 26 0.20 0.25 -3.49
CA VAL A 26 -0.62 -0.51 -4.45
C VAL A 26 -0.36 -2.00 -4.24
N LEU A 27 -1.42 -2.78 -4.02
CA LEU A 27 -1.36 -4.23 -3.80
C LEU A 27 -2.29 -4.96 -4.76
N ASP A 28 -1.92 -6.18 -5.10
CA ASP A 28 -2.72 -7.09 -5.92
C ASP A 28 -3.63 -7.94 -5.02
N ALA A 29 -4.95 -7.81 -5.19
CA ALA A 29 -5.95 -8.52 -4.39
C ALA A 29 -5.90 -10.06 -4.57
N THR A 30 -5.32 -10.56 -5.66
CA THR A 30 -5.19 -12.01 -5.90
C THR A 30 -4.19 -12.67 -4.95
N THR A 31 -3.26 -11.90 -4.38
CA THR A 31 -2.14 -12.39 -3.57
C THR A 31 -2.52 -12.83 -2.14
N GLY A 32 -3.74 -12.55 -1.70
CA GLY A 32 -4.27 -13.01 -0.41
C GLY A 32 -3.41 -12.56 0.78
N GLN A 33 -3.06 -13.48 1.69
CA GLN A 33 -2.28 -13.16 2.90
C GLN A 33 -0.88 -12.60 2.62
N ASN A 34 -0.33 -12.81 1.43
CA ASN A 34 0.97 -12.23 1.06
C ASN A 34 0.91 -10.71 0.96
N ALA A 35 -0.27 -10.13 0.69
CA ALA A 35 -0.44 -8.68 0.71
C ALA A 35 -0.17 -8.10 2.11
N LEU A 36 -0.59 -8.79 3.18
CA LEU A 36 -0.38 -8.34 4.57
C LEU A 36 1.11 -8.27 4.93
N SER A 37 1.89 -9.29 4.55
CA SER A 37 3.33 -9.30 4.80
C SER A 37 4.06 -8.23 4.00
N GLN A 38 3.60 -7.95 2.77
CA GLN A 38 4.10 -6.83 1.98
C GLN A 38 3.84 -5.50 2.67
N VAL A 39 2.61 -5.21 3.10
CA VAL A 39 2.33 -3.91 3.76
C VAL A 39 3.18 -3.73 5.00
N LYS A 40 3.30 -4.75 5.86
CA LYS A 40 4.15 -4.67 7.05
C LYS A 40 5.60 -4.32 6.68
N ARG A 41 6.14 -4.95 5.63
CA ARG A 41 7.50 -4.67 5.15
C ARG A 41 7.67 -3.26 4.58
N PHE A 42 6.72 -2.78 3.77
CA PHE A 42 6.77 -1.43 3.21
C PHE A 42 6.59 -0.34 4.28
N SER A 43 5.71 -0.58 5.25
CA SER A 43 5.46 0.35 6.37
C SER A 43 6.69 0.53 7.27
N GLN A 44 7.62 -0.43 7.29
CA GLN A 44 8.91 -0.31 7.98
C GLN A 44 9.93 0.57 7.23
N ALA A 45 9.74 0.78 5.92
CA ALA A 45 10.65 1.55 5.08
C ALA A 45 10.13 2.95 4.73
N SER A 46 8.80 3.11 4.67
CA SER A 46 8.13 4.36 4.37
C SER A 46 6.84 4.47 5.18
N PRO A 47 6.46 5.65 5.68
CA PRO A 47 5.10 5.86 6.15
C PRO A 47 4.16 5.58 4.99
N VAL A 48 3.17 4.70 5.19
CA VAL A 48 2.12 4.41 4.21
C VAL A 48 0.84 4.99 4.77
N ASP A 49 0.22 5.89 4.02
CA ASP A 49 -1.00 6.56 4.46
C ASP A 49 -2.25 5.79 4.03
N GLU A 50 -2.18 5.16 2.86
CA GLU A 50 -3.35 4.57 2.21
C GLU A 50 -2.99 3.40 1.30
N VAL A 51 -3.97 2.54 1.04
CA VAL A 51 -3.81 1.35 0.19
C VAL A 51 -4.75 1.44 -1.03
N VAL A 52 -4.23 0.99 -2.17
CA VAL A 52 -4.99 0.71 -3.40
C VAL A 52 -4.94 -0.79 -3.64
N LEU A 53 -6.10 -1.41 -3.88
CA LEU A 53 -6.18 -2.83 -4.20
C LEU A 53 -6.56 -3.00 -5.67
N THR A 54 -5.74 -3.68 -6.45
CA THR A 54 -6.00 -3.96 -7.87
C THR A 54 -6.46 -5.40 -8.09
N LYS A 55 -6.99 -5.68 -9.29
CA LYS A 55 -7.43 -7.02 -9.72
C LYS A 55 -8.51 -7.64 -8.83
N LEU A 56 -9.40 -6.82 -8.29
CA LEU A 56 -10.48 -7.29 -7.43
C LEU A 56 -11.54 -8.08 -8.24
N ASP A 57 -11.66 -7.77 -9.53
CA ASP A 57 -12.47 -8.48 -10.53
C ASP A 57 -11.92 -9.88 -10.87
N GLY A 58 -10.60 -10.05 -10.79
CA GLY A 58 -9.92 -11.31 -11.11
C GLY A 58 -9.94 -12.36 -9.99
N THR A 59 -10.64 -12.13 -8.88
CA THR A 59 -10.56 -13.02 -7.71
C THR A 59 -11.86 -13.15 -6.93
N ALA A 60 -12.20 -14.39 -6.55
CA ALA A 60 -13.23 -14.67 -5.55
C ALA A 60 -12.79 -14.30 -4.11
N LYS A 61 -11.53 -13.92 -3.92
CA LYS A 61 -10.93 -13.59 -2.62
C LYS A 61 -11.09 -12.10 -2.25
N GLY A 62 -12.21 -11.47 -2.63
CA GLY A 62 -12.51 -10.08 -2.27
C GLY A 62 -12.53 -9.81 -0.76
N GLY A 63 -12.69 -10.86 0.06
CA GLY A 63 -12.57 -10.79 1.51
C GLY A 63 -11.21 -10.29 2.03
N ILE A 64 -10.15 -10.35 1.22
CA ILE A 64 -8.83 -9.85 1.62
C ILE A 64 -8.82 -8.34 1.89
N VAL A 65 -9.71 -7.58 1.24
CA VAL A 65 -9.88 -6.14 1.45
C VAL A 65 -10.15 -5.84 2.92
N PHE A 66 -11.05 -6.62 3.54
CA PHE A 66 -11.43 -6.46 4.94
C PHE A 66 -10.29 -6.84 5.89
N ALA A 67 -9.58 -7.93 5.60
CA ALA A 67 -8.42 -8.36 6.40
C ALA A 67 -7.28 -7.33 6.36
N ILE A 68 -7.00 -6.76 5.19
CA ILE A 68 -6.01 -5.68 5.01
C ILE A 68 -6.44 -4.45 5.81
N ALA A 69 -7.69 -4.00 5.65
CA ALA A 69 -8.20 -2.83 6.36
C ALA A 69 -8.16 -3.02 7.90
N GLN A 70 -8.54 -4.21 8.39
CA GLN A 70 -8.59 -4.51 9.81
C GLN A 70 -7.19 -4.63 10.43
N GLU A 71 -6.27 -5.35 9.78
CA GLU A 71 -4.93 -5.63 10.31
C GLU A 71 -4.02 -4.39 10.26
N LEU A 72 -4.13 -3.60 9.20
CA LEU A 72 -3.19 -2.51 8.95
C LEU A 72 -3.68 -1.18 9.49
N LYS A 73 -4.99 -1.07 9.81
CA LYS A 73 -5.64 0.18 10.20
C LYS A 73 -5.38 1.33 9.22
N LEU A 74 -5.09 0.98 7.96
CA LEU A 74 -4.89 1.90 6.86
C LEU A 74 -6.15 1.93 5.99
N PRO A 75 -6.59 3.10 5.53
CA PRO A 75 -7.72 3.20 4.62
C PRO A 75 -7.40 2.57 3.26
N VAL A 76 -8.27 1.67 2.80
CA VAL A 76 -8.32 1.25 1.39
C VAL A 76 -9.11 2.31 0.63
N LYS A 77 -8.42 3.15 -0.15
CA LYS A 77 -9.07 4.33 -0.77
C LYS A 77 -9.53 4.10 -2.20
N TYR A 78 -8.91 3.17 -2.90
CA TYR A 78 -9.32 2.79 -4.26
C TYR A 78 -9.27 1.28 -4.46
N VAL A 79 -10.15 0.80 -5.33
CA VAL A 79 -10.17 -0.59 -5.82
C VAL A 79 -10.17 -0.60 -7.34
N GLY A 80 -9.32 -1.42 -7.94
CA GLY A 80 -9.30 -1.72 -9.37
C GLY A 80 -10.12 -2.97 -9.65
N VAL A 81 -11.16 -2.82 -10.46
CA VAL A 81 -12.14 -3.86 -10.81
C VAL A 81 -12.12 -4.19 -12.31
N GLY A 82 -10.99 -3.99 -12.95
CA GLY A 82 -10.80 -4.30 -14.37
C GLY A 82 -9.58 -3.61 -14.95
N GLU A 83 -9.39 -3.82 -16.24
CA GLU A 83 -8.26 -3.30 -17.01
C GLU A 83 -8.57 -1.99 -17.77
N LYS A 84 -9.82 -1.50 -17.69
CA LYS A 84 -10.30 -0.29 -18.39
C LYS A 84 -10.37 0.94 -17.50
#